data_AF-A0A9E2II21-F1
#
_entry.id   AF-A0A9E2II21-F1
#
_cell.length_a   1.000
_cell.length_b   1.000
_cell.length_c   1.000
_cell.angle_alpha   90.00
_cell.angle_beta   90.00
_cell.angle_gamma   90.00
#
_symmetry.space_group_name_H-M   'P 1'
#
loop_
_entity.id
_entity.type
_entity.pdbx_description
1 polymer ?
#
loop_
_entity_poly.entity_id
_entity_poly.type
_entity_poly.pdbx_seq_one_letter_code
_entity_poly.pdbx_strand_id
1 'polypeptide(L)'
;MSRQIVINGRMLEIPEAGETGANILQQIYPNIKQGRSGTIIKGPNQERINPNKMYQPQELYDKFGNPVKIGQMPDRTKGGFWGDLFREIFSSSSQQPVQHQRYTQTPSVQPTQQTQLQNNLFWGQRTALSKKIITEQVTDIAKNRFKNDVSFDNKEAHWMVVNSFLLPSIWHYMPGVVNNRTQLAIVFPTDYPRLPPIGFYLKADISKSPNRSHFFQQAYHDADKVMLSHGWKWYCVYVNPGSWQPGIYRQPLDWRKPGTDNIWTYFDLIGETLTSRD
;
A
#
# COMPACT_ATOMS: atom_id res chain seq x y z
N MET A 1 17.52 20.30 -28.79
CA MET A 1 18.53 20.37 -27.70
C MET A 1 18.12 19.36 -26.61
N SER A 2 19.00 18.98 -25.67
CA SER A 2 18.65 18.11 -24.52
C SER A 2 18.63 18.92 -23.23
N ARG A 3 17.82 18.50 -22.25
CA ARG A 3 17.79 19.06 -20.90
C ARG A 3 18.35 18.07 -19.91
N GLN A 4 19.21 18.56 -19.02
CA GLN A 4 19.72 17.79 -17.89
C GLN A 4 18.76 17.93 -16.70
N ILE A 5 18.38 16.79 -16.11
CA ILE A 5 17.44 16.73 -14.98
C ILE A 5 18.02 15.78 -13.94
N VAL A 6 18.10 16.21 -12.67
CA VAL A 6 18.53 15.33 -11.57
C VAL A 6 17.32 14.68 -10.91
N ILE A 7 17.14 13.37 -11.11
CA ILE A 7 16.06 12.58 -10.49
C ILE A 7 16.67 11.55 -9.55
N ASN A 8 16.22 11.52 -8.31
CA ASN A 8 16.75 10.63 -7.26
C ASN A 8 18.29 10.68 -7.11
N GLY A 9 18.89 11.84 -7.35
CA GLY A 9 20.35 12.01 -7.31
C GLY A 9 21.11 11.49 -8.54
N ARG A 10 20.41 11.06 -9.59
CA ARG A 10 21.01 10.69 -10.89
C ARG A 10 20.73 11.77 -11.92
N MET A 11 21.75 12.14 -12.69
CA MET A 11 21.60 13.03 -13.84
C MET A 11 21.00 12.24 -15.01
N LEU A 12 19.91 12.74 -15.58
CA LEU A 12 19.30 12.22 -16.80
C LEU A 12 19.42 13.27 -17.90
N GLU A 13 19.74 12.82 -19.10
CA GLU A 13 19.70 13.66 -20.30
C GLU A 13 18.43 13.33 -21.08
N ILE A 14 17.50 14.30 -21.13
CA ILE A 14 16.21 14.14 -21.79
C ILE A 14 16.18 15.02 -23.04
N PRO A 15 16.08 14.45 -24.25
CA PRO A 15 15.90 15.23 -25.47
C PRO A 15 14.64 16.10 -25.40
N GLU A 16 14.61 17.22 -26.11
CA GLU A 16 13.39 18.03 -26.27
C GLU A 16 12.24 17.29 -26.93
N ALA A 17 12.53 16.23 -27.70
CA ALA A 17 11.51 15.33 -28.26
C ALA A 17 10.94 14.35 -27.21
N GLY A 18 11.52 14.32 -26.01
CA GLY A 18 11.20 13.41 -24.92
C GLY A 18 12.09 12.17 -24.88
N GLU A 19 11.87 11.35 -23.87
CA GLU A 19 12.53 10.05 -23.68
C GLU A 19 11.49 8.99 -23.31
N THR A 20 11.71 7.74 -23.72
CA THR A 20 10.80 6.65 -23.39
C THR A 20 10.81 6.35 -21.89
N GLY A 21 9.68 5.94 -21.35
CA GLY A 21 9.59 5.47 -19.97
C GLY A 21 10.58 4.35 -19.67
N ALA A 22 10.80 3.42 -20.62
CA ALA A 22 11.77 2.34 -20.50
C ALA A 22 13.20 2.87 -20.30
N ASN A 23 13.63 3.85 -21.09
CA ASN A 23 14.96 4.44 -20.98
C ASN A 23 15.12 5.25 -19.68
N ILE A 24 14.09 6.01 -19.27
CA ILE A 24 14.09 6.72 -17.98
C ILE A 24 14.27 5.72 -16.83
N LEU A 25 13.53 4.61 -16.86
CA LEU A 25 13.65 3.56 -15.86
C LEU A 25 15.04 2.91 -15.86
N GLN A 26 15.61 2.63 -17.03
CA GLN A 26 16.94 2.04 -17.15
C GLN A 26 18.03 2.96 -16.59
N GLN A 27 17.94 4.27 -16.83
CA GLN A 27 18.90 5.26 -16.31
C GLN A 27 18.82 5.39 -14.78
N ILE A 28 17.61 5.34 -14.21
CA ILE A 28 17.41 5.49 -12.76
C ILE A 28 17.66 4.17 -12.02
N TYR A 29 17.17 3.07 -12.59
CA TYR A 29 17.14 1.74 -12.00
C TYR A 29 17.60 0.68 -13.02
N PRO A 30 18.91 0.63 -13.33
CA PRO A 30 19.44 -0.30 -14.33
C PRO A 30 19.23 -1.78 -13.97
N ASN A 31 19.01 -2.06 -12.68
CA ASN A 31 18.74 -3.39 -12.13
C ASN A 31 17.38 -3.41 -11.41
N ILE A 32 16.33 -2.91 -12.06
CA ILE A 32 14.98 -3.01 -11.50
C ILE A 32 14.64 -4.49 -11.27
N LYS A 33 14.27 -4.84 -10.04
CA LYS A 33 13.93 -6.23 -9.70
C LYS A 33 12.65 -6.65 -10.42
N GLN A 34 12.50 -7.95 -10.68
CA GLN A 34 11.25 -8.51 -11.19
C GLN A 34 10.08 -8.20 -10.25
N GLY A 35 8.89 -8.00 -10.83
CA GLY A 35 7.68 -7.67 -10.07
C GLY A 35 7.65 -6.22 -9.56
N ARG A 36 8.43 -5.33 -10.18
CA ARG A 36 8.51 -3.92 -9.80
C ARG A 36 8.27 -2.99 -10.97
N SER A 37 7.64 -1.86 -10.68
CA SER A 37 7.41 -0.79 -11.64
C SER A 37 7.86 0.55 -11.10
N GLY A 38 8.34 1.41 -11.99
CA GLY A 38 8.63 2.80 -11.62
C GLY A 38 7.38 3.65 -11.59
N THR A 39 7.33 4.59 -10.66
CA THR A 39 6.20 5.50 -10.48
C THR A 39 6.73 6.91 -10.30
N ILE A 40 6.22 7.85 -11.08
CA ILE A 40 6.50 9.28 -10.93
C ILE A 40 5.69 9.81 -9.75
N ILE A 41 6.36 10.48 -8.81
CA ILE A 41 5.77 11.05 -7.61
C ILE A 41 5.83 12.58 -7.71
N LYS A 42 4.65 13.21 -7.78
CA LYS A 42 4.42 14.66 -7.91
C LYS A 42 3.58 15.16 -6.72
N GLY A 43 4.16 15.14 -5.53
CA GLY A 43 3.46 15.47 -4.29
C GLY A 43 2.34 14.45 -4.00
N PRO A 44 1.06 14.87 -3.89
CA PRO A 44 -0.04 13.93 -3.66
C PRO A 44 -0.42 13.12 -4.90
N ASN A 45 0.00 13.53 -6.10
CA ASN A 45 -0.31 12.83 -7.35
C ASN A 45 0.82 11.85 -7.69
N GLN A 46 0.46 10.63 -8.07
CA GLN A 46 1.42 9.60 -8.46
C GLN A 46 0.96 8.86 -9.71
N GLU A 47 1.88 8.58 -10.64
CA GLU A 47 1.57 7.96 -11.93
C GLU A 47 2.58 6.87 -12.24
N ARG A 48 2.10 5.66 -12.54
CA ARG A 48 2.95 4.56 -13.00
C ARG A 48 3.60 4.93 -14.33
N ILE A 49 4.91 4.71 -14.43
CA ILE A 49 5.64 4.95 -15.67
C ILE A 49 5.19 3.90 -16.69
N ASN A 50 4.69 4.38 -17.84
CA ASN A 50 4.42 3.55 -19.00
C ASN A 50 5.73 3.41 -19.80
N PRO A 51 6.31 2.20 -19.93
CA PRO A 51 7.59 2.01 -20.62
C PRO A 51 7.59 2.51 -22.07
N ASN A 52 6.42 2.48 -22.73
CA ASN A 52 6.25 2.82 -24.13
C ASN A 52 5.84 4.29 -24.35
N LYS A 53 5.53 5.03 -23.27
CA LYS A 53 5.19 6.46 -23.37
C LYS A 53 6.47 7.28 -23.54
N MET A 54 6.42 8.26 -24.43
CA MET A 54 7.41 9.33 -24.53
C MET A 54 7.09 10.40 -23.47
N TYR A 55 8.01 10.61 -22.53
CA TYR A 55 7.92 11.64 -21.49
C TYR A 55 8.71 12.87 -21.92
N GLN A 56 8.04 14.01 -21.98
CA GLN A 56 8.69 15.29 -22.26
C GLN A 56 9.42 15.81 -21.01
N PRO A 57 10.48 16.63 -21.16
CA PRO A 57 11.20 17.19 -20.02
C PRO A 57 10.28 17.86 -18.98
N GLN A 58 9.26 18.59 -19.42
CA GLN A 58 8.30 19.29 -18.55
C GLN A 58 7.46 18.31 -17.71
N GLU A 59 7.23 17.09 -18.19
CA GLU A 59 6.49 16.06 -17.45
C GLU A 59 7.30 15.47 -16.29
N LEU A 60 8.61 15.71 -16.26
CA LEU A 60 9.53 15.27 -15.21
C LEU A 60 9.81 16.35 -14.15
N TYR A 61 9.00 17.41 -14.16
CA TYR A 61 8.94 18.40 -13.08
C TYR A 61 7.57 18.37 -12.39
N ASP A 62 7.55 18.76 -11.12
CA ASP A 62 6.32 19.04 -10.40
C ASP A 62 5.77 20.44 -10.76
N LYS A 63 4.61 20.79 -10.21
CA LYS A 63 3.97 22.09 -10.45
C LYS A 63 4.76 23.30 -9.94
N PHE A 64 5.79 23.09 -9.13
CA PHE A 64 6.67 24.12 -8.58
C PHE A 64 8.00 24.21 -9.34
N GLY A 65 8.18 23.42 -10.40
CA GLY A 65 9.42 23.38 -11.17
C GLY A 65 10.54 22.58 -10.50
N ASN A 66 10.24 21.74 -9.50
CA ASN A 66 11.23 20.82 -8.94
C ASN A 66 11.24 19.50 -9.73
N PRO A 67 12.40 18.87 -9.94
CA PRO A 67 12.46 17.53 -10.52
C PRO A 67 11.59 16.55 -9.73
N VAL A 68 10.88 15.68 -10.44
CA VAL A 68 10.08 14.63 -9.80
C VAL A 68 10.97 13.63 -9.07
N LYS A 69 10.37 12.91 -8.11
CA LYS A 69 10.93 11.65 -7.63
C LYS A 69 10.37 10.50 -8.44
N ILE A 70 11.17 9.48 -8.67
CA ILE A 70 10.67 8.21 -9.22
C ILE A 70 10.80 7.16 -8.12
N GLY A 71 9.70 6.53 -7.73
CA GLY A 71 9.70 5.41 -6.78
C GLY A 71 9.77 4.07 -7.51
N GLN A 72 10.24 3.03 -6.83
CA GLN A 72 10.00 1.64 -7.23
C GLN A 72 8.86 1.08 -6.40
N MET A 73 7.84 0.54 -7.05
CA MET A 73 6.68 -0.05 -6.39
C MET A 73 6.57 -1.53 -6.74
N PRO A 74 6.09 -2.37 -5.81
CA PRO A 74 5.62 -3.71 -6.14
C PRO A 74 4.55 -3.65 -7.22
N ASP A 75 4.56 -4.61 -8.14
CA ASP A 75 3.44 -4.82 -9.04
C ASP A 75 2.18 -5.21 -8.27
N ARG A 76 1.03 -4.69 -8.74
CA ARG A 76 -0.29 -4.89 -8.14
C ARG A 76 -1.33 -5.19 -9.21
N THR A 77 -2.42 -5.86 -8.83
CA THR A 77 -3.61 -5.96 -9.70
C THR A 77 -4.62 -4.87 -9.40
N LYS A 78 -5.40 -4.53 -10.43
CA LYS A 78 -6.62 -3.75 -10.31
C LYS A 78 -7.81 -4.73 -10.22
N GLY A 79 -8.20 -5.11 -9.00
CA GLY A 79 -9.57 -5.52 -8.63
C GLY A 79 -10.25 -6.77 -9.23
N GLY A 80 -9.59 -7.64 -10.02
CA GLY A 80 -10.34 -8.56 -10.92
C GLY A 80 -10.43 -10.06 -10.63
N PHE A 81 -9.48 -10.75 -9.96
CA PHE A 81 -9.36 -12.21 -10.11
C PHE A 81 -8.72 -12.88 -8.88
N TRP A 82 -9.48 -13.13 -7.80
CA TRP A 82 -8.87 -13.37 -6.47
C TRP A 82 -9.45 -14.51 -5.61
N GLY A 83 -10.50 -15.24 -6.04
CA GLY A 83 -11.09 -16.32 -5.23
C GLY A 83 -10.15 -17.53 -5.01
N ASP A 84 -9.41 -17.93 -6.04
CA ASP A 84 -8.68 -19.20 -6.03
C ASP A 84 -7.26 -19.09 -5.43
N LEU A 85 -6.63 -17.91 -5.55
CA LEU A 85 -5.23 -17.69 -5.15
C LEU A 85 -5.03 -17.52 -3.63
N PHE A 86 -6.03 -16.98 -2.91
CA PHE A 86 -6.02 -16.95 -1.44
C PHE A 86 -6.10 -18.36 -0.85
N ARG A 87 -6.85 -19.25 -1.48
CA ARG A 87 -6.91 -20.64 -1.04
C ARG A 87 -5.53 -21.29 -1.14
N GLU A 88 -4.75 -20.99 -2.17
CA GLU A 88 -3.42 -21.58 -2.40
C GLU A 88 -2.34 -21.08 -1.42
N ILE A 89 -2.27 -19.77 -1.17
CA ILE A 89 -1.28 -19.19 -0.23
C ILE A 89 -1.54 -19.65 1.21
N PHE A 90 -2.81 -19.76 1.64
CA PHE A 90 -3.17 -20.03 3.02
C PHE A 90 -3.53 -21.51 3.33
N SER A 91 -3.67 -22.37 2.33
CA SER A 91 -3.87 -23.84 2.53
C SER A 91 -2.58 -24.62 2.76
N SER A 92 -1.41 -24.03 2.51
CA SER A 92 -0.11 -24.72 2.64
C SER A 92 0.40 -24.84 4.09
N SER A 93 -0.40 -24.47 5.09
CA SER A 93 0.01 -24.47 6.52
C SER A 93 -0.73 -25.46 7.43
N SER A 94 -1.50 -26.40 6.89
CA SER A 94 -2.19 -27.42 7.71
C SER A 94 -1.84 -28.85 7.26
N GLN A 95 -0.69 -29.35 7.70
CA GLN A 95 -0.53 -30.78 7.93
C GLN A 95 -0.65 -31.06 9.43
N GLN A 96 -1.77 -31.67 9.85
CA GLN A 96 -1.79 -32.90 10.66
C GLN A 96 -3.24 -33.41 10.89
N PRO A 97 -3.40 -34.71 11.22
CA PRO A 97 -4.49 -35.53 10.69
C PRO A 97 -5.76 -35.54 11.55
N VAL A 98 -6.83 -35.92 10.86
CA VAL A 98 -8.17 -36.17 11.37
C VAL A 98 -8.16 -37.31 12.41
N GLN A 99 -8.69 -37.05 13.61
CA GLN A 99 -9.31 -38.09 14.44
C GLN A 99 -10.71 -37.65 14.87
N HIS A 100 -11.66 -38.55 14.64
CA HIS A 100 -13.06 -38.45 15.01
C HIS A 100 -13.26 -38.37 16.52
N GLN A 101 -14.09 -37.42 17.00
CA GLN A 101 -15.04 -37.68 18.08
C GLN A 101 -16.35 -36.90 17.85
N ARG A 102 -17.47 -37.64 17.92
CA ARG A 102 -18.84 -37.13 17.93
C ARG A 102 -19.17 -36.60 19.33
N TYR A 103 -19.64 -35.37 19.45
CA TYR A 103 -20.55 -34.96 20.53
C TYR A 103 -21.58 -33.93 20.06
N THR A 104 -22.74 -34.04 20.67
CA THR A 104 -24.06 -33.45 20.39
C THR A 104 -24.15 -31.95 20.67
N GLN A 105 -25.07 -31.30 19.95
CA GLN A 105 -25.23 -29.86 19.80
C GLN A 105 -25.94 -29.18 20.98
N THR A 106 -25.55 -27.94 21.27
CA THR A 106 -26.41 -26.88 21.83
C THR A 106 -26.03 -25.57 21.11
N PRO A 107 -26.96 -24.75 20.60
CA PRO A 107 -26.63 -23.69 19.67
C PRO A 107 -26.17 -22.41 20.39
N SER A 108 -24.90 -22.36 20.76
CA SER A 108 -24.16 -21.10 20.76
C SER A 108 -23.66 -20.89 19.34
N VAL A 109 -24.01 -19.76 18.70
CA VAL A 109 -23.50 -19.41 17.36
C VAL A 109 -21.98 -19.29 17.45
N GLN A 110 -21.28 -20.39 17.16
CA GLN A 110 -19.84 -20.40 17.03
C GLN A 110 -19.48 -19.58 15.79
N PRO A 111 -18.55 -18.62 15.86
CA PRO A 111 -18.04 -17.97 14.66
C PRO A 111 -17.49 -19.06 13.73
N THR A 112 -17.98 -19.07 12.50
CA THR A 112 -17.53 -20.00 11.44
C THR A 112 -16.01 -20.01 11.35
N GLN A 113 -15.39 -21.14 11.00
CA GLN A 113 -13.92 -21.29 10.90
C GLN A 113 -13.26 -20.18 10.05
N GLN A 114 -13.97 -19.62 9.06
CA GLN A 114 -13.54 -18.46 8.27
C GLN A 114 -13.41 -17.16 9.10
N THR A 115 -14.31 -16.93 10.07
CA THR A 115 -14.28 -15.75 10.95
C THR A 115 -13.11 -15.85 11.96
N GLN A 116 -12.78 -17.07 12.41
CA GLN A 116 -11.62 -17.30 13.29
C GLN A 116 -10.28 -17.12 12.55
N LEU A 117 -10.18 -17.58 11.30
CA LEU A 117 -9.02 -17.35 10.43
C LEU A 117 -8.80 -15.86 10.10
N GLN A 118 -9.89 -15.12 9.80
CA GLN A 118 -9.84 -13.66 9.59
C GLN A 118 -9.37 -12.90 10.83
N ASN A 119 -9.86 -13.27 12.02
CA ASN A 119 -9.44 -12.64 13.27
C ASN A 119 -7.95 -12.85 13.56
N ASN A 120 -7.39 -14.03 13.23
CA ASN A 120 -5.96 -14.28 13.42
C ASN A 120 -5.08 -13.51 12.41
N LEU A 121 -5.58 -13.19 11.22
CA LEU A 121 -4.80 -12.50 10.20
C LEU A 121 -4.44 -11.06 10.56
N PHE A 122 -5.30 -10.34 11.29
CA PHE A 122 -5.06 -8.93 11.65
C PHE A 122 -5.00 -8.67 13.15
N TRP A 123 -5.72 -9.47 13.94
CA TRP A 123 -5.89 -9.30 15.39
C TRP A 123 -5.32 -10.46 16.19
N GLY A 124 -4.47 -11.28 15.56
CA GLY A 124 -3.75 -12.38 16.19
C GLY A 124 -2.53 -11.92 16.99
N GLN A 125 -1.90 -12.85 17.70
CA GLN A 125 -0.67 -12.57 18.44
C GLN A 125 0.50 -12.30 17.49
N ARG A 126 1.01 -11.06 17.54
CA ARG A 126 2.14 -10.60 16.73
C ARG A 126 3.47 -10.84 17.46
N THR A 127 4.50 -11.24 16.72
CA THR A 127 5.85 -11.40 17.27
C THR A 127 6.44 -10.07 17.77
N ALA A 128 7.33 -10.11 18.76
CA ALA A 128 8.03 -8.93 19.27
C ALA A 128 8.83 -8.20 18.17
N LEU A 129 9.44 -8.97 17.25
CA LEU A 129 10.17 -8.42 16.11
C LEU A 129 9.23 -7.62 15.18
N SER A 130 8.08 -8.19 14.84
CA SER A 130 7.08 -7.52 14.00
C SER A 130 6.59 -6.21 14.65
N LYS A 131 6.26 -6.23 15.96
CA LYS A 131 5.89 -5.02 16.72
C LYS A 131 6.97 -3.94 16.66
N LYS A 132 8.24 -4.34 16.85
CA LYS A 132 9.38 -3.42 16.79
C LYS A 132 9.52 -2.78 15.40
N ILE A 133 9.47 -3.58 14.34
CA ILE A 133 9.58 -3.10 12.96
C ILE A 133 8.46 -2.12 12.63
N ILE A 134 7.20 -2.44 12.97
CA ILE A 134 6.07 -1.55 12.73
C ILE A 134 6.24 -0.25 13.52
N THR A 135 6.61 -0.32 14.79
CA THR A 135 6.79 0.86 15.65
C THR A 135 7.88 1.78 15.09
N GLU A 136 9.03 1.25 14.67
CA GLU A 136 10.09 2.03 14.02
C GLU A 136 9.58 2.70 12.75
N GLN A 137 8.90 1.95 11.88
CA GLN A 137 8.40 2.44 10.61
C GLN A 137 7.31 3.51 10.77
N VAL A 138 6.35 3.30 11.68
CA VAL A 138 5.27 4.24 11.97
C VAL A 138 5.82 5.52 12.59
N THR A 139 6.78 5.41 13.51
CA THR A 139 7.44 6.58 14.11
C THR A 139 8.18 7.39 13.04
N ASP A 140 8.93 6.73 12.17
CA ASP A 140 9.70 7.37 11.11
C ASP A 140 8.79 8.07 10.08
N ILE A 141 7.74 7.40 9.61
CA ILE A 141 6.84 8.01 8.62
C ILE A 141 5.97 9.12 9.23
N ALA A 142 5.55 8.99 10.49
CA ALA A 142 4.85 10.04 11.19
C ALA A 142 5.70 11.33 11.21
N LYS A 143 6.96 11.23 11.64
CA LYS A 143 7.89 12.36 11.69
C LYS A 143 8.17 12.97 10.31
N ASN A 144 8.53 12.12 9.35
CA ASN A 144 9.14 12.60 8.11
C ASN A 144 8.15 12.82 6.95
N ARG A 145 6.95 12.24 7.01
CA ARG A 145 5.92 12.38 5.94
C ARG A 145 4.66 13.08 6.41
N PHE A 146 4.26 12.88 7.67
CA PHE A 146 2.96 13.32 8.17
C PHE A 146 3.04 14.35 9.31
N LYS A 147 4.20 14.94 9.58
CA LYS A 147 4.39 16.00 10.60
C LYS A 147 3.86 15.58 11.99
N ASN A 148 4.08 14.32 12.36
CA ASN A 148 3.59 13.66 13.57
C ASN A 148 2.06 13.52 13.70
N ASP A 149 1.31 13.72 12.62
CA ASP A 149 -0.14 13.57 12.62
C ASP A 149 -0.60 12.12 12.37
N VAL A 150 -0.18 11.23 13.25
CA VAL A 150 -0.47 9.79 13.18
C VAL A 150 -0.91 9.25 14.54
N SER A 151 -2.05 8.58 14.57
CA SER A 151 -2.49 7.74 15.68
C SER A 151 -2.04 6.30 15.44
N PHE A 152 -1.52 5.62 16.47
CA PHE A 152 -0.95 4.28 16.34
C PHE A 152 -1.24 3.42 17.58
N ASP A 153 -1.54 2.14 17.33
CA ASP A 153 -1.63 1.14 18.38
C ASP A 153 -0.22 0.76 18.91
N ASN A 154 0.25 1.54 19.88
CA ASN A 154 1.57 1.34 20.49
C ASN A 154 1.70 0.01 21.27
N LYS A 155 0.59 -0.68 21.57
CA LYS A 155 0.60 -1.89 22.41
C LYS A 155 0.74 -3.15 21.57
N GLU A 156 -0.11 -3.27 20.55
CA GLU A 156 -0.18 -4.49 19.74
C GLU A 156 0.26 -4.30 18.29
N ALA A 157 0.44 -3.05 17.85
CA ALA A 157 0.83 -2.69 16.50
C ALA A 157 -0.12 -3.25 15.42
N HIS A 158 -1.42 -3.26 15.69
CA HIS A 158 -2.41 -3.75 14.71
C HIS A 158 -2.74 -2.73 13.63
N TRP A 159 -2.72 -1.44 13.96
CA TRP A 159 -3.20 -0.41 13.04
C TRP A 159 -2.47 0.92 13.23
N MET A 160 -2.49 1.74 12.19
CA MET A 160 -2.20 3.16 12.26
C MET A 160 -3.27 3.97 11.53
N VAL A 161 -3.44 5.23 11.93
CA VAL A 161 -4.30 6.21 11.28
C VAL A 161 -3.49 7.48 11.03
N VAL A 162 -3.41 7.92 9.78
CA VAL A 162 -2.99 9.29 9.44
C VAL A 162 -4.22 10.17 9.61
N ASN A 163 -4.21 11.09 10.57
CA ASN A 163 -5.44 11.81 10.95
C ASN A 163 -5.83 12.87 9.90
N SER A 164 -4.86 13.39 9.14
CA SER A 164 -5.08 14.40 8.12
C SER A 164 -4.34 14.07 6.82
N PHE A 165 -4.72 12.97 6.17
CA PHE A 165 -4.15 12.55 4.89
C PHE A 165 -4.59 13.47 3.75
N LEU A 166 -3.63 14.01 2.99
CA LEU A 166 -3.89 14.87 1.83
C LEU A 166 -4.25 14.01 0.61
N LEU A 167 -5.46 14.17 0.08
CA LEU A 167 -5.92 13.43 -1.08
C LEU A 167 -5.39 14.03 -2.40
N PRO A 168 -5.23 13.22 -3.45
CA PRO A 168 -4.96 13.71 -4.81
C PRO A 168 -6.03 14.67 -5.31
N SER A 169 -5.70 15.53 -6.27
CA SER A 169 -6.60 16.60 -6.73
C SER A 169 -7.94 16.10 -7.30
N ILE A 170 -7.96 14.86 -7.81
CA ILE A 170 -9.20 14.24 -8.32
C ILE A 170 -10.23 13.93 -7.24
N TRP A 171 -9.88 14.06 -5.95
CA TRP A 171 -10.78 13.84 -4.82
C TRP A 171 -11.32 15.13 -4.22
N HIS A 172 -10.75 16.30 -4.55
CA HIS A 172 -11.01 17.55 -3.83
C HIS A 172 -12.47 18.03 -3.97
N TYR A 173 -13.18 17.57 -4.99
CA TYR A 173 -14.59 17.88 -5.22
C TYR A 173 -15.55 16.80 -4.68
N MET A 174 -15.05 15.76 -4.01
CA MET A 174 -15.90 14.69 -3.46
C MET A 174 -16.66 15.16 -2.22
N PRO A 175 -17.98 14.91 -2.12
CA PRO A 175 -18.74 15.20 -0.91
C PRO A 175 -18.17 14.40 0.27
N GLY A 176 -17.91 15.08 1.39
CA GLY A 176 -17.28 14.53 2.60
C GLY A 176 -15.78 14.82 2.71
N VAL A 177 -15.12 15.29 1.64
CA VAL A 177 -13.73 15.73 1.72
C VAL A 177 -13.68 17.17 2.24
N VAL A 178 -12.96 17.39 3.35
CA VAL A 178 -12.79 18.71 3.97
C VAL A 178 -11.35 19.14 3.84
N ASN A 179 -11.11 20.36 3.33
CA ASN A 179 -9.77 20.92 3.13
C ASN A 179 -8.83 19.97 2.35
N ASN A 180 -9.36 19.27 1.35
CA ASN A 180 -8.65 18.30 0.52
C ASN A 180 -8.10 17.09 1.28
N ARG A 181 -8.63 16.81 2.49
CA ARG A 181 -8.09 15.84 3.44
C ARG A 181 -9.15 14.89 3.99
N THR A 182 -8.68 13.77 4.51
CA THR A 182 -9.47 12.77 5.24
C THR A 182 -8.58 11.97 6.19
N GLN A 183 -9.16 11.16 7.08
CA GLN A 183 -8.40 10.18 7.82
C GLN A 183 -8.13 8.96 6.94
N LEU A 184 -6.93 8.40 7.04
CA LEU A 184 -6.54 7.19 6.34
C LEU A 184 -6.02 6.16 7.33
N ALA A 185 -6.63 4.97 7.37
CA ALA A 185 -6.19 3.88 8.22
C ALA A 185 -5.53 2.76 7.43
N ILE A 186 -4.52 2.14 8.05
CA ILE A 186 -3.88 0.91 7.61
C ILE A 186 -3.98 -0.08 8.77
N VAL A 187 -4.42 -1.30 8.46
CA VAL A 187 -4.41 -2.43 9.38
C VAL A 187 -3.30 -3.37 8.93
N PHE A 188 -2.37 -3.69 9.83
CA PHE A 188 -1.22 -4.53 9.54
C PHE A 188 -1.57 -6.02 9.73
N PRO A 189 -1.29 -6.90 8.76
CA PRO A 189 -1.44 -8.33 8.98
C PRO A 189 -0.50 -8.78 10.10
N THR A 190 -0.87 -9.78 10.89
CA THR A 190 -0.09 -10.36 12.00
C THR A 190 1.32 -10.74 11.56
N ASP A 191 1.47 -11.17 10.30
CA ASP A 191 2.74 -11.59 9.71
C ASP A 191 3.56 -10.45 9.06
N TYR A 192 3.11 -9.20 9.15
CA TYR A 192 3.92 -8.05 8.73
C TYR A 192 5.31 -8.07 9.39
N PRO A 193 6.42 -7.76 8.71
CA PRO A 193 6.52 -7.25 7.33
C PRO A 193 6.58 -8.33 6.25
N ARG A 194 6.47 -9.62 6.59
CA ARG A 194 6.51 -10.72 5.60
C ARG A 194 5.40 -10.56 4.57
N LEU A 195 4.20 -10.20 5.02
CA LEU A 195 3.05 -9.86 4.19
C LEU A 195 2.82 -8.33 4.19
N PRO A 196 2.47 -7.73 3.04
CA PRO A 196 2.04 -6.34 2.99
C PRO A 196 0.65 -6.15 3.60
N PRO A 197 0.26 -4.93 3.99
CA PRO A 197 -1.13 -4.63 4.29
C PRO A 197 -2.06 -4.92 3.10
N ILE A 198 -3.32 -5.23 3.41
CA ILE A 198 -4.34 -5.62 2.42
C ILE A 198 -5.34 -4.46 2.25
N GLY A 199 -4.99 -3.54 1.36
CA GLY A 199 -5.70 -2.29 1.17
C GLY A 199 -5.52 -1.27 2.31
N PHE A 200 -6.36 -0.25 2.27
CA PHE A 200 -6.43 0.82 3.25
C PHE A 200 -7.87 1.28 3.42
N TYR A 201 -8.10 2.15 4.40
CA TYR A 201 -9.44 2.64 4.70
C TYR A 201 -9.47 4.17 4.71
N LEU A 202 -10.52 4.75 4.14
CA LEU A 202 -10.86 6.18 4.30
C LEU A 202 -12.18 6.32 5.07
N LYS A 203 -12.45 7.51 5.61
CA LYS A 203 -13.72 7.75 6.31
C LYS A 203 -14.93 7.65 5.38
N ALA A 204 -16.03 7.14 5.94
CA ALA A 204 -17.24 6.84 5.18
C ALA A 204 -18.06 8.06 4.76
N ASP A 205 -17.77 9.23 5.33
CA ASP A 205 -18.32 10.52 4.92
C ASP A 205 -17.99 10.85 3.45
N ILE A 206 -16.88 10.33 2.91
CA ILE A 206 -16.60 10.34 1.48
C ILE A 206 -17.60 9.43 0.76
N SER A 207 -18.70 10.02 0.29
CA SER A 207 -19.87 9.30 -0.24
C SER A 207 -19.58 8.52 -1.53
N LYS A 208 -18.61 8.98 -2.34
CA LYS A 208 -18.24 8.41 -3.64
C LYS A 208 -16.73 8.42 -3.82
N SER A 209 -16.23 7.47 -4.60
CA SER A 209 -14.84 7.46 -5.06
C SER A 209 -14.76 7.93 -6.52
N PRO A 210 -13.80 8.78 -6.89
CA PRO A 210 -13.48 9.08 -8.29
C PRO A 210 -13.10 7.83 -9.10
N ASN A 211 -12.54 6.83 -8.41
CA ASN A 211 -12.20 5.52 -8.99
C ASN A 211 -13.18 4.47 -8.46
N ARG A 212 -14.03 3.91 -9.33
CA ARG A 212 -15.02 2.90 -8.92
C ARG A 212 -14.39 1.51 -8.82
N SER A 213 -13.30 1.24 -9.53
CA SER A 213 -12.64 -0.09 -9.53
C SER A 213 -11.89 -0.44 -8.24
N HIS A 214 -11.53 0.56 -7.43
CA HIS A 214 -10.88 0.36 -6.13
C HIS A 214 -11.79 0.60 -4.92
N PHE A 215 -13.02 1.08 -5.14
CA PHE A 215 -13.97 1.40 -4.10
C PHE A 215 -14.98 0.28 -3.91
N PHE A 216 -14.98 -0.29 -2.73
CA PHE A 216 -15.84 -1.40 -2.40
C PHE A 216 -16.71 -1.03 -1.20
N GLN A 217 -18.03 -1.17 -1.33
CA GLN A 217 -18.97 -0.97 -0.21
C GLN A 217 -18.87 -2.08 0.85
N GLN A 218 -17.97 -3.06 0.64
CA GLN A 218 -17.70 -4.19 1.50
C GLN A 218 -16.18 -4.42 1.53
N ALA A 219 -15.65 -5.00 2.60
CA ALA A 219 -14.26 -5.44 2.64
C ALA A 219 -14.18 -6.78 1.90
N TYR A 220 -13.35 -6.81 0.87
CA TYR A 220 -13.04 -8.02 0.12
C TYR A 220 -11.67 -8.56 0.54
N HIS A 221 -11.39 -9.83 0.25
CA HIS A 221 -10.07 -10.47 0.46
C HIS A 221 -9.63 -10.57 1.92
N ASP A 222 -10.57 -10.96 2.80
CA ASP A 222 -10.33 -11.12 4.23
C ASP A 222 -9.91 -9.85 4.97
N ALA A 223 -9.90 -8.69 4.29
CA ALA A 223 -9.62 -7.40 4.88
C ALA A 223 -10.50 -7.16 6.11
N ASP A 224 -9.93 -6.50 7.11
CA ASP A 224 -10.59 -6.28 8.38
C ASP A 224 -11.97 -5.63 8.17
N LYS A 225 -12.99 -6.33 8.68
CA LYS A 225 -14.40 -5.89 8.62
C LYS A 225 -14.77 -5.04 9.83
N VAL A 226 -13.98 -5.08 10.91
CA VAL A 226 -14.23 -4.29 12.13
C VAL A 226 -14.18 -2.81 11.79
N MET A 227 -13.25 -2.36 10.95
CA MET A 227 -13.20 -0.96 10.54
C MET A 227 -14.48 -0.50 9.83
N LEU A 228 -15.13 -1.36 9.04
CA LEU A 228 -16.36 -0.98 8.33
C LEU A 228 -17.50 -0.62 9.28
N SER A 229 -17.65 -1.37 10.39
CA SER A 229 -18.68 -1.08 11.39
C SER A 229 -18.43 0.25 12.14
N HIS A 230 -17.21 0.79 12.05
CA HIS A 230 -16.82 2.06 12.66
C HIS A 230 -16.80 3.23 11.67
N GLY A 231 -17.53 3.12 10.55
CA GLY A 231 -17.71 4.21 9.60
C GLY A 231 -16.45 4.47 8.77
N TRP A 232 -15.78 3.40 8.36
CA TRP A 232 -14.69 3.41 7.39
C TRP A 232 -15.11 2.68 6.10
N LYS A 233 -14.50 3.05 4.98
CA LYS A 233 -14.66 2.40 3.68
C LYS A 233 -13.34 1.85 3.21
N TRP A 234 -13.36 0.61 2.73
CA TRP A 234 -12.16 -0.10 2.32
C TRP A 234 -11.83 0.13 0.85
N TYR A 235 -10.54 0.26 0.57
CA TYR A 235 -9.97 0.48 -0.75
C TYR A 235 -8.90 -0.56 -1.04
N CYS A 236 -9.01 -1.21 -2.20
CA CYS A 236 -8.14 -2.31 -2.56
C CYS A 236 -6.77 -1.83 -3.06
N VAL A 237 -5.70 -2.31 -2.40
CA VAL A 237 -4.31 -2.22 -2.84
C VAL A 237 -3.70 -3.61 -2.68
N TYR A 238 -3.84 -4.43 -3.70
CA TYR A 238 -3.34 -5.81 -3.68
C TYR A 238 -1.99 -5.93 -4.36
N VAL A 239 -0.94 -6.26 -3.61
CA VAL A 239 0.41 -6.50 -4.15
C VAL A 239 0.51 -7.94 -4.67
N ASN A 240 0.98 -8.11 -5.92
CA ASN A 240 1.14 -9.41 -6.54
C ASN A 240 2.04 -10.35 -5.70
N PRO A 241 1.76 -11.66 -5.65
CA PRO A 241 2.64 -12.61 -4.95
C PRO A 241 4.09 -12.46 -5.43
N GLY A 242 5.03 -12.46 -4.49
CA GLY A 242 6.46 -12.29 -4.77
C GLY A 242 6.90 -10.86 -5.13
N SER A 243 5.98 -9.92 -5.34
CA SER A 243 6.32 -8.52 -5.65
C SER A 243 6.63 -7.69 -4.40
N TRP A 244 6.05 -8.06 -3.25
CA TRP A 244 6.43 -7.51 -1.94
C TRP A 244 7.73 -8.15 -1.44
N GLN A 245 8.74 -7.31 -1.22
CA GLN A 245 10.10 -7.72 -0.88
C GLN A 245 10.59 -6.92 0.34
N PRO A 246 10.19 -7.31 1.55
CA PRO A 246 10.56 -6.59 2.76
C PRO A 246 12.07 -6.73 3.03
N GLY A 247 12.64 -5.71 3.68
CA GLY A 247 14.05 -5.73 4.04
C GLY A 247 14.34 -6.77 5.13
N ILE A 248 15.49 -7.45 5.03
CA ILE A 248 15.98 -8.30 6.13
C ILE A 248 16.31 -7.40 7.31
N TYR A 249 15.69 -7.66 8.46
CA TYR A 249 15.93 -6.91 9.68
C TYR A 249 16.98 -7.62 10.55
N ARG A 250 18.19 -7.07 10.59
CA ARG A 250 19.27 -7.52 11.49
C ARG A 250 19.52 -6.50 12.61
N GLN A 251 19.28 -5.23 12.31
CA GLN A 251 19.42 -4.11 13.23
C GLN A 251 18.39 -3.01 12.92
N PRO A 252 18.18 -2.05 13.85
CA PRO A 252 17.27 -0.92 13.62
C PRO A 252 17.55 -0.21 12.28
N LEU A 253 16.48 0.25 11.63
CA LEU A 253 16.52 0.94 10.33
C LEU A 253 16.96 0.10 9.11
N ASP A 254 17.26 -1.19 9.25
CA ASP A 254 17.59 -2.04 8.09
C ASP A 254 16.46 -2.09 7.04
N TRP A 255 15.22 -1.91 7.48
CA TRP A 255 14.04 -1.81 6.61
C TRP A 255 14.03 -0.56 5.71
N ARG A 256 14.92 0.42 5.95
CA ARG A 256 15.07 1.63 5.12
C ARG A 256 16.08 1.47 3.99
N LYS A 257 16.75 0.31 3.89
CA LYS A 257 17.73 0.05 2.83
C LYS A 257 17.09 0.23 1.44
N PRO A 258 17.84 0.74 0.45
CA PRO A 258 17.32 0.91 -0.90
C PRO A 258 16.76 -0.40 -1.49
N GLY A 259 15.62 -0.32 -2.18
CA GLY A 259 15.02 -1.46 -2.88
C GLY A 259 14.34 -2.50 -1.97
N THR A 260 14.09 -2.17 -0.70
CA THR A 260 13.28 -2.97 0.23
C THR A 260 11.92 -2.34 0.48
N ASP A 261 10.92 -3.18 0.68
CA ASP A 261 9.55 -2.75 0.93
C ASP A 261 9.24 -2.56 2.40
N ASN A 262 8.53 -1.47 2.66
CA ASN A 262 8.15 -1.02 3.99
C ASN A 262 6.93 -0.11 3.86
N ILE A 263 6.51 0.48 4.97
CA ILE A 263 5.32 1.32 5.02
C ILE A 263 5.39 2.53 4.09
N TRP A 264 6.58 3.09 3.83
CA TRP A 264 6.72 4.19 2.87
C TRP A 264 6.31 3.76 1.48
N THR A 265 6.81 2.61 1.03
CA THR A 265 6.42 2.01 -0.25
C THR A 265 4.91 1.81 -0.31
N TYR A 266 4.32 1.35 0.79
CA TYR A 266 2.88 1.12 0.85
C TYR A 266 2.06 2.41 0.74
N PHE A 267 2.48 3.50 1.38
CA PHE A 267 1.83 4.80 1.19
C PHE A 267 2.01 5.37 -0.22
N ASP A 268 3.09 5.03 -0.90
CA ASP A 268 3.25 5.40 -2.29
C ASP A 268 2.29 4.58 -3.18
N LEU A 269 2.12 3.27 -2.93
CA LEU A 269 1.08 2.45 -3.56
C LEU A 269 -0.33 3.01 -3.34
N ILE A 270 -0.64 3.49 -2.13
CA ILE A 270 -1.92 4.14 -1.84
C ILE A 270 -2.08 5.42 -2.66
N GLY A 271 -1.05 6.26 -2.73
CA GLY A 271 -1.09 7.49 -3.53
C GLY A 271 -1.31 7.22 -5.02
N GLU A 272 -0.65 6.20 -5.58
CA GLU A 272 -0.87 5.77 -6.97
C GLU A 272 -2.29 5.21 -7.18
N THR A 273 -2.80 4.42 -6.22
CA THR A 273 -4.16 3.89 -6.26
C THR A 273 -5.21 5.01 -6.23
N LEU A 274 -5.01 6.01 -5.37
CA LEU A 274 -5.89 7.17 -5.25
C LEU A 274 -5.76 8.15 -6.43
N THR A 275 -4.66 8.12 -7.19
CA THR A 275 -4.47 8.99 -8.37
C THR A 275 -5.01 8.36 -9.65
N SER A 276 -5.03 7.02 -9.71
CA SER A 276 -5.50 6.27 -10.88
C SER A 276 -6.95 6.61 -11.23
N ARG A 277 -7.19 7.04 -12.46
CA ARG A 277 -8.52 7.04 -13.08
C ARG A 277 -8.78 5.66 -13.70
N ASP A 278 -10.04 5.26 -13.73
CA ASP A 278 -10.50 4.10 -14.50
C ASP A 278 -10.42 4.39 -16.01
#